data_AF-A0A660QUS3-F1
#
_entry.id   AF-A0A660QUS3-F1
#
_cell.length_a   1.000
_cell.length_b   1.000
_cell.length_c   1.000
_cell.angle_alpha   90.00
_cell.angle_beta   90.00
_cell.angle_gamma   90.00
#
_symmetry.space_group_name_H-M   'P 1'
#
loop_
_entity.id
_entity.type
_entity.pdbx_description
1 polymer ?
#
loop_
_entity_poly.entity_id
_entity_poly.type
_entity_poly.pdbx_seq_one_letter_code
_entity_poly.pdbx_strand_id
1 'polypeptide(L)'
;GERFSVDHYLRMEERFDFNTESWNSLSSLRLRYQLLTTYWLSAYQEDRVWSVLASAEGFMKLVGDDSIREEQARVTAGVQRDMGMKRRLAIEVSWQQETLFFRPDDPVNEFILRVRLYR
;
A
#
# COMPACT_ATOMS: atom_id res chain seq x y z
N GLY A 1 -26.02 2.94 5.89
CA GLY A 1 -26.04 1.76 5.03
C GLY A 1 -24.64 1.21 4.90
N GLU A 2 -24.45 -0.08 5.14
CA GLU A 2 -23.17 -0.73 4.92
C GLU A 2 -22.89 -0.83 3.41
N ARG A 3 -21.65 -0.56 3.01
CA ARG A 3 -21.21 -0.69 1.61
C ARG A 3 -19.91 -1.47 1.60
N PHE A 4 -19.71 -2.25 0.53
CA PHE A 4 -18.48 -2.98 0.26
C PHE A 4 -18.03 -2.66 -1.17
N SER A 5 -16.73 -2.47 -1.36
CA SER A 5 -16.11 -2.26 -2.68
C SER A 5 -14.84 -3.07 -2.77
N VAL A 6 -14.58 -3.57 -3.98
CA VAL A 6 -13.32 -4.17 -4.36
C VAL A 6 -12.85 -3.43 -5.60
N ASP A 7 -11.68 -2.82 -5.48
CA ASP A 7 -11.01 -2.08 -6.53
C ASP A 7 -9.69 -2.78 -6.84
N HIS A 8 -9.30 -2.78 -8.11
CA HIS A 8 -8.04 -3.36 -8.53
C HIS A 8 -7.42 -2.52 -9.65
N TYR A 9 -6.10 -2.48 -9.71
CA TYR A 9 -5.42 -1.86 -10.83
C TYR A 9 -4.05 -2.50 -11.07
N LEU A 10 -3.57 -2.26 -12.28
CA LEU A 10 -2.23 -2.60 -12.72
C LEU A 10 -1.51 -1.31 -13.11
N ARG A 11 -0.29 -1.13 -12.63
CA ARG A 11 0.53 0.05 -12.93
C ARG A 11 1.95 -0.37 -13.25
N MET A 12 2.53 0.27 -14.26
CA MET A 12 3.96 0.22 -14.52
C MET A 12 4.62 1.40 -13.80
N GLU A 13 5.66 1.14 -13.02
CA GLU A 13 6.37 2.12 -12.22
C GLU A 13 7.86 2.06 -12.56
N GLU A 14 8.46 3.22 -12.86
CA GLU A 14 9.91 3.37 -12.89
C GLU A 14 10.38 3.76 -11.48
N ARG A 15 11.40 3.06 -10.98
CA ARG A 15 12.01 3.28 -9.68
C ARG A 15 13.46 3.69 -9.88
N PHE A 16 13.84 4.77 -9.20
CA PHE A 16 15.18 5.30 -9.18
C PHE A 16 15.68 5.30 -7.73
N ASP A 17 16.66 4.45 -7.44
CA ASP A 17 17.29 4.36 -6.12
C ASP A 17 18.67 4.99 -6.21
N PHE A 18 18.90 6.04 -5.42
CA PHE A 18 20.18 6.72 -5.33
C PHE A 18 20.83 6.41 -3.98
N ASN A 19 21.97 5.72 -4.02
CA ASN A 19 22.75 5.45 -2.81
C ASN A 19 23.67 6.65 -2.52
N THR A 20 23.41 7.35 -1.42
CA THR A 20 24.17 8.53 -1.00
C THR A 20 25.58 8.21 -0.49
N GLU A 21 25.84 6.96 -0.09
CA GLU A 21 27.16 6.54 0.38
C GLU A 21 28.09 6.18 -0.78
N SER A 22 27.57 5.47 -1.78
CA SER A 22 28.37 5.01 -2.93
C SER A 22 28.27 5.91 -4.17
N TRP A 23 27.41 6.94 -4.15
CA TRP A 23 27.09 7.80 -5.30
C TRP A 23 26.61 7.05 -6.55
N ASN A 24 26.09 5.83 -6.36
CA ASN A 24 25.56 5.03 -7.45
C ASN A 24 24.05 5.25 -7.57
N SER A 25 23.59 5.33 -8.81
CA SER A 25 22.18 5.34 -9.16
C SER A 25 21.80 4.01 -9.80
N LEU A 26 20.72 3.41 -9.31
CA LEU A 26 20.11 2.22 -9.88
C LEU A 26 18.73 2.58 -10.40
N SER A 27 18.42 2.12 -11.61
CA SER A 27 17.08 2.25 -12.19
C SER A 27 16.46 0.88 -12.40
N SER A 28 15.15 0.79 -12.17
CA SER A 28 14.37 -0.39 -12.50
C SER A 28 12.96 -0.03 -12.96
N LEU A 29 12.43 -0.85 -13.84
CA LEU A 29 11.05 -0.84 -14.25
C LEU A 29 10.35 -2.01 -13.57
N ARG A 30 9.24 -1.73 -12.88
CA ARG A 30 8.42 -2.75 -12.22
C ARG A 30 6.96 -2.65 -12.63
N LEU A 31 6.31 -3.81 -12.61
CA LEU A 31 4.86 -3.95 -12.68
C LEU A 31 4.32 -4.08 -11.25
N ARG A 32 3.31 -3.29 -10.92
CA ARG A 32 2.60 -3.33 -9.65
C ARG A 32 1.15 -3.70 -9.91
N TYR A 33 0.70 -4.77 -9.29
CA TYR A 33 -0.70 -5.13 -9.19
C TYR A 33 -1.20 -4.81 -7.79
N GLN A 34 -2.34 -4.14 -7.67
CA GLN A 34 -2.95 -3.85 -6.38
C GLN A 34 -4.41 -4.30 -6.40
N LEU A 35 -4.80 -5.00 -5.33
CA LEU A 35 -6.17 -5.30 -4.96
C LEU A 35 -6.49 -4.53 -3.67
N LEU A 36 -7.57 -3.77 -3.65
CA LEU A 36 -8.03 -2.97 -2.52
C LEU A 36 -9.47 -3.35 -2.21
N THR A 37 -9.74 -3.64 -0.95
CA THR A 37 -11.06 -3.89 -0.40
C THR A 37 -11.38 -2.79 0.60
N THR A 38 -12.56 -2.18 0.44
CA THR A 38 -13.06 -1.13 1.33
C THR A 38 -14.42 -1.52 1.87
N TYR A 39 -14.58 -1.45 3.18
CA TYR A 39 -15.84 -1.67 3.86
C TYR A 39 -16.25 -0.42 4.64
N TRP A 40 -17.40 0.16 4.32
CA TRP A 40 -17.90 1.38 4.96
C TRP A 40 -18.91 1.07 6.05
N LEU A 41 -18.57 1.50 7.27
CA LEU A 41 -19.40 1.50 8.45
C LEU A 41 -20.03 2.89 8.58
N SER A 42 -21.33 2.99 8.29
CA SER A 42 -22.05 4.25 8.53
C SER A 42 -22.06 4.55 10.02
N ALA A 43 -21.56 5.72 10.43
CA ALA A 43 -21.87 6.21 11.76
C ALA A 43 -23.31 6.72 11.76
N TYR A 44 -23.93 6.77 12.94
CA TYR A 44 -25.29 7.29 13.13
C TYR A 44 -25.44 8.79 12.79
N GLN A 45 -24.33 9.49 12.51
CA GLN A 45 -24.30 10.92 12.21
C GLN A 45 -24.12 11.15 10.70
N GLU A 46 -24.96 12.00 10.11
CA GLU A 46 -24.75 12.51 8.74
C GLU A 46 -23.31 13.05 8.59
N ASP A 47 -22.69 12.74 7.45
CA ASP A 47 -21.32 13.13 7.05
C ASP A 47 -20.14 12.51 7.82
N ARG A 48 -20.38 11.58 8.75
CA ARG A 48 -19.31 10.86 9.45
C ARG A 48 -19.38 9.39 9.12
N VAL A 49 -18.42 8.91 8.36
CA VAL A 49 -18.34 7.52 7.92
C VAL A 49 -17.00 6.95 8.31
N TRP A 50 -17.02 5.76 8.89
CA TRP A 50 -15.82 4.97 9.10
C TRP A 50 -15.67 4.00 7.94
N SER A 51 -14.45 3.74 7.51
CA SER A 51 -14.19 2.67 6.56
C SER A 51 -12.95 1.89 6.93
N VAL A 52 -13.03 0.57 6.79
CA VAL A 52 -11.91 -0.34 6.92
C VAL A 52 -11.36 -0.60 5.53
N LEU A 53 -10.04 -0.55 5.40
CA LEU A 53 -9.30 -0.75 4.17
C LEU A 53 -8.40 -1.97 4.34
N ALA A 54 -8.41 -2.86 3.36
CA ALA A 54 -7.45 -3.94 3.25
C ALA A 54 -6.93 -3.99 1.82
N SER A 55 -5.63 -4.05 1.62
CA SER A 55 -5.02 -4.08 0.29
C SER A 55 -3.92 -5.11 0.24
N ALA A 56 -3.84 -5.81 -0.88
CA ALA A 56 -2.72 -6.67 -1.23
C ALA A 56 -2.10 -6.16 -2.53
N GLU A 57 -0.79 -6.08 -2.55
CA GLU A 57 0.00 -5.58 -3.65
C GLU A 57 1.04 -6.62 -4.02
N GLY A 58 1.19 -6.88 -5.32
CA GLY A 58 2.24 -7.70 -5.89
C GLY A 58 3.11 -6.87 -6.82
N PHE A 59 4.41 -7.08 -6.76
CA PHE A 59 5.40 -6.35 -7.55
C PHE A 59 6.23 -7.36 -8.34
N MET A 60 6.40 -7.08 -9.63
CA MET A 60 7.23 -7.88 -10.53
C MET A 60 8.19 -6.95 -11.25
N LYS A 61 9.48 -7.14 -11.05
CA LYS A 61 10.50 -6.43 -11.80
C LYS A 61 10.48 -6.88 -13.26
N LEU A 62 10.54 -5.92 -14.17
CA LEU A 62 10.57 -6.16 -15.62
C LEU A 62 11.99 -5.99 -16.17
N VAL A 63 12.66 -4.90 -15.77
CA VAL A 63 14.00 -4.51 -16.23
C VAL A 63 14.69 -3.77 -15.08
N GLY A 64 16.01 -3.89 -14.95
CA GLY A 64 16.81 -3.08 -14.01
C GLY A 64 17.82 -3.90 -13.22
N ASP A 65 18.54 -3.23 -12.35
CA ASP A 65 19.64 -3.82 -11.58
C ASP A 65 19.14 -4.76 -10.46
N ASP A 66 19.72 -5.95 -10.34
CA ASP A 66 19.40 -6.99 -9.31
C ASP A 66 19.87 -6.61 -7.91
N SER A 67 20.70 -5.57 -7.79
CA SER A 67 21.13 -5.03 -6.49
C SER A 67 20.07 -4.15 -5.80
N ILE A 68 18.98 -3.79 -6.49
CA ILE A 68 17.83 -3.13 -5.85
C ILE A 68 17.07 -4.15 -5.02
N ARG A 69 16.82 -3.83 -3.74
CA ARG A 69 16.05 -4.68 -2.82
C ARG A 69 14.65 -4.92 -3.39
N GLU A 70 14.37 -6.16 -3.79
CA GLU A 70 13.14 -6.50 -4.52
C GLU A 70 11.94 -6.62 -3.58
N GLU A 71 11.16 -5.55 -3.46
CA GLU A 71 9.79 -5.66 -2.95
C GLU A 71 9.01 -6.58 -3.90
N GLN A 72 8.48 -7.69 -3.42
CA GLN A 72 7.64 -8.58 -4.23
C GLN A 72 6.18 -8.55 -3.78
N ALA A 73 5.92 -8.34 -2.49
CA ALA A 73 4.55 -8.23 -2.00
C ALA A 73 4.41 -7.26 -0.82
N ARG A 74 3.24 -6.62 -0.74
CA ARG A 74 2.86 -5.75 0.38
C ARG A 74 1.40 -5.94 0.72
N VAL A 75 1.10 -6.12 2.00
CA VAL A 75 -0.27 -6.11 2.52
C VAL A 75 -0.45 -4.87 3.38
N THR A 76 -1.54 -4.15 3.20
CA THR A 76 -1.89 -2.97 3.97
C THR A 76 -3.26 -3.16 4.59
N ALA A 77 -3.37 -2.92 5.89
CA ALA A 77 -4.66 -2.82 6.57
C ALA A 77 -4.78 -1.43 7.20
N GLY A 78 -5.97 -0.85 7.20
CA GLY A 78 -6.15 0.48 7.72
C GLY A 78 -7.59 0.80 8.07
N VAL A 79 -7.73 1.87 8.84
CA VAL A 79 -9.03 2.44 9.17
C VAL A 79 -9.00 3.91 8.78
N GLN A 80 -10.10 4.36 8.22
CA GLN A 80 -10.28 5.71 7.77
C GLN A 80 -11.56 6.28 8.38
N ARG A 81 -11.51 7.56 8.72
CA ARG A 81 -12.64 8.33 9.24
C ARG A 81 -12.85 9.57 8.38
N ASP A 82 -14.03 9.68 7.78
CA ASP A 82 -14.52 10.93 7.22
C ASP A 82 -15.02 11.83 8.36
N MET A 83 -14.45 13.02 8.47
CA MET A 83 -14.66 13.94 9.60
C MET A 83 -15.66 15.07 9.28
N GLY A 84 -16.40 14.96 8.16
CA GLY A 84 -17.17 16.05 7.58
C GLY A 84 -16.29 17.08 6.87
N MET A 85 -16.90 18.02 6.14
CA MET A 85 -16.20 19.11 5.43
C MET A 85 -15.10 18.63 4.45
N LYS A 86 -15.31 17.49 3.78
CA LYS A 86 -14.36 16.84 2.85
C LYS A 86 -13.01 16.42 3.48
N ARG A 87 -12.87 16.50 4.81
CA ARG A 87 -11.66 16.05 5.50
C ARG A 87 -11.75 14.57 5.85
N ARG A 88 -10.64 13.87 5.67
CA ARG A 88 -10.55 12.43 5.89
C ARG A 88 -9.21 12.09 6.54
N LEU A 89 -9.26 11.33 7.62
CA LEU A 89 -8.07 10.80 8.30
C LEU A 89 -7.97 9.31 8.02
N ALA A 90 -6.80 8.84 7.60
CA ALA A 90 -6.51 7.42 7.44
C ALA A 90 -5.29 7.03 8.28
N ILE A 91 -5.37 5.87 8.93
CA ILE A 91 -4.27 5.21 9.61
C ILE A 91 -4.13 3.83 8.96
N GLU A 92 -2.95 3.56 8.41
CA GLU A 92 -2.63 2.36 7.66
C GLU A 92 -1.39 1.70 8.26
N VAL A 93 -1.40 0.38 8.36
CA VAL A 93 -0.23 -0.44 8.66
C VAL A 93 0.03 -1.32 7.46
N SER A 94 1.25 -1.30 6.96
CA SER A 94 1.70 -2.15 5.87
C SER A 94 2.78 -3.11 6.33
N TRP A 95 2.68 -4.34 5.85
CA TRP A 95 3.68 -5.41 5.96
C TRP A 95 4.24 -5.68 4.58
N GLN A 96 5.57 -5.69 4.45
CA GLN A 96 6.27 -5.93 3.20
C GLN A 96 7.19 -7.16 3.26
N GLN A 97 7.20 -7.94 2.18
CA GLN A 97 8.08 -9.10 1.98
C GLN A 97 8.77 -9.05 0.61
N GLU A 98 9.96 -9.65 0.55
CA GLU A 98 10.74 -9.88 -0.69
C GLU A 98 10.27 -11.14 -1.44
N THR A 99 9.21 -11.80 -0.96
CA THR A 99 8.57 -12.95 -1.62
C THR A 99 7.14 -12.59 -2.06
N LEU A 100 6.74 -13.09 -3.23
CA LEU A 100 5.40 -12.81 -3.78
C LEU A 100 4.26 -13.43 -2.95
N PHE A 101 4.51 -14.62 -2.38
CA PHE A 101 3.53 -15.33 -1.57
C PHE A 101 3.82 -15.10 -0.09
N PHE A 102 2.86 -14.49 0.60
CA PHE A 102 2.95 -14.27 2.04
C PHE A 102 3.03 -15.60 2.77
N ARG A 103 4.21 -15.86 3.36
CA ARG A 103 4.41 -16.97 4.30
C ARG A 103 4.55 -16.39 5.70
N PRO A 104 3.81 -16.89 6.71
CA PRO A 104 3.90 -16.41 8.07
C PRO A 104 5.29 -16.57 8.69
N ASP A 105 6.02 -17.59 8.21
CA ASP A 105 7.35 -17.96 8.70
C ASP A 105 8.49 -17.20 7.98
N ASP A 106 8.19 -16.51 6.87
CA ASP A 106 9.19 -15.73 6.15
C ASP A 106 9.46 -14.40 6.90
N PRO A 107 10.74 -14.00 7.03
CA PRO A 107 11.10 -12.80 7.76
C PRO A 107 10.40 -11.55 7.19
N VAL A 108 9.86 -10.73 8.10
CA VAL A 108 9.29 -9.44 7.71
C VAL A 108 10.42 -8.49 7.40
N ASN A 109 10.44 -7.98 6.18
CA ASN A 109 11.49 -7.06 5.77
C ASN A 109 11.22 -5.63 6.26
N GLU A 110 9.95 -5.21 6.23
CA GLU A 110 9.59 -3.86 6.64
C GLU A 110 8.15 -3.78 7.17
N PHE A 111 7.98 -3.04 8.27
CA PHE A 111 6.69 -2.60 8.79
C PHE A 111 6.56 -1.10 8.63
N ILE A 112 5.50 -0.65 7.96
CA ILE A 112 5.27 0.76 7.68
C ILE A 112 3.98 1.20 8.37
N LEU A 113 4.08 2.17 9.29
CA LEU A 113 2.92 2.89 9.80
C LEU A 113 2.74 4.17 8.99
N ARG A 114 1.55 4.38 8.44
CA ARG A 114 1.24 5.58 7.67
C ARG A 114 -0.01 6.27 8.23
N VAL A 115 0.12 7.57 8.45
CA VAL A 115 -1.00 8.45 8.82
C VAL A 115 -1.19 9.47 7.71
N ARG A 116 -2.40 9.59 7.17
CA ARG A 116 -2.74 10.51 6.08
C ARG A 116 -3.93 11.39 6.46
N LEU A 117 -3.81 12.69 6.19
CA LEU A 117 -4.91 13.63 6.28
C LEU A 117 -5.20 14.17 4.87
N TYR A 118 -6.36 13.82 4.34
CA TYR A 118 -6.88 14.34 3.08
C TYR A 118 -7.71 15.60 3.37
N ARG A 119 -7.55 16.62 2.51
CA ARG A 119 -8.22 17.92 2.60
C ARG A 119 -9.17 18.10 1.42
#